data_AF-A0A973SNE8-F1
#
_entry.id   AF-A0A973SNE8-F1
#
_cell.length_a   1.000
_cell.length_b   1.000
_cell.length_c   1.000
_cell.angle_alpha   90.00
_cell.angle_beta   90.00
_cell.angle_gamma   90.00
#
_symmetry.space_group_name_H-M   'P 1'
#
loop_
_entity.id
_entity.type
_entity.pdbx_description
1 polymer ?
#
loop_
_entity_poly.entity_id
_entity_poly.type
_entity_poly.pdbx_seq_one_letter_code
_entity_poly.pdbx_strand_id
1 'polypeptide(L)'
;MHDDRTLVEARLKRVLDERLRPAVYPESVPLEVRVWHAPGEPVPVAEGLAAPAEPIAVGAAWGAPWATSWFTVTGTVPHAWTGRTVEALLDLGFDENMPGFQCEGLVYLPDGTPVKGLNPRNQWVRVGAPVSGGERVELRIEAASNPVVLGYHPFVPTLLGDKETAGSEPQYRLTRMDLAVFDETVWQLVIDLEVAGELMRELPADGGRRWELTRAIDRALDAIDLQDVNATAAAARAELAGVLSSPAVPSAHRISAVGHAHIDSAWLWPLRETVRKVARTASNMTALLADEPEFVFAMSQAQQWAWIKEHRPEVWAKVTKAVAAGRFVPTGGMWVESDTNMPGSEAMARQFVHGKRFFIDEFGIDNEEVWLPDTFGFAAGLPQIIRAAGSKRLLTQKISWSRTNTFPHHTFLWEGIDGTRIFTHFPPV
;
A
#
# COMPACT_ATOMS: atom_id res chain seq x y z
N MET A 1 -23.36 -14.67 -35.49
CA MET A 1 -22.23 -13.94 -34.89
C MET A 1 -21.35 -14.99 -34.23
N HIS A 2 -20.08 -15.10 -34.61
CA HIS A 2 -19.16 -16.05 -33.98
C HIS A 2 -18.79 -15.51 -32.61
N ASP A 3 -18.91 -16.32 -31.55
CA ASP A 3 -18.46 -15.95 -30.21
C ASP A 3 -16.96 -16.25 -30.08
N ASP A 4 -16.15 -15.20 -30.11
CA ASP A 4 -14.69 -15.22 -30.00
C ASP A 4 -14.19 -14.60 -28.68
N ARG A 5 -15.06 -14.37 -27.70
CA ARG A 5 -14.72 -13.67 -26.45
C ARG A 5 -13.55 -14.32 -25.71
N THR A 6 -13.52 -15.64 -25.64
CA THR A 6 -12.45 -16.40 -24.98
C THR A 6 -11.11 -16.22 -25.68
N LEU A 7 -11.09 -16.01 -27.00
CA LEU A 7 -9.88 -15.71 -27.77
C LEU A 7 -9.38 -14.30 -27.44
N VAL A 8 -10.27 -13.32 -27.34
CA VAL A 8 -9.92 -11.94 -26.94
C VAL A 8 -9.41 -11.90 -25.52
N GLU A 9 -10.06 -12.59 -24.58
CA GLU A 9 -9.62 -12.69 -23.18
C GLU A 9 -8.22 -13.32 -23.06
N ALA A 10 -7.95 -14.41 -23.77
CA ALA A 10 -6.63 -15.04 -23.80
C ALA A 10 -5.57 -14.14 -24.44
N ARG A 11 -5.92 -13.46 -25.55
CA ARG A 11 -5.02 -12.51 -26.22
C ARG A 11 -4.69 -11.33 -25.31
N LEU A 12 -5.69 -10.75 -24.64
CA LEU A 12 -5.53 -9.65 -23.69
C LEU A 12 -4.53 -10.03 -22.60
N LYS A 13 -4.74 -11.17 -21.93
CA LYS A 13 -3.83 -11.65 -20.88
C LYS A 13 -2.40 -11.77 -21.40
N ARG A 14 -2.21 -12.45 -22.53
CA ARG A 14 -0.90 -12.67 -23.13
C ARG A 14 -0.20 -11.35 -23.49
N VAL A 15 -0.90 -10.41 -24.12
CA VAL A 15 -0.33 -9.13 -24.53
C VAL A 15 0.01 -8.25 -23.32
N LEU A 16 -0.83 -8.22 -22.28
CA LEU A 16 -0.53 -7.53 -21.03
C LEU A 16 0.75 -8.06 -20.39
N ASP A 17 0.84 -9.38 -20.21
CA ASP A 17 1.92 -10.04 -19.49
C ASP A 17 3.25 -10.01 -20.27
N GLU A 18 3.22 -10.35 -21.56
CA GLU A 18 4.43 -10.64 -22.35
C GLU A 18 4.92 -9.45 -23.18
N ARG A 19 4.12 -8.37 -23.32
CA ARG A 19 4.44 -7.25 -24.22
C ARG A 19 4.28 -5.89 -23.55
N LEU A 20 3.13 -5.58 -22.98
CA LEU A 20 2.84 -4.24 -22.45
C LEU A 20 3.60 -3.95 -21.15
N ARG A 21 3.47 -4.81 -20.11
CA ARG A 21 4.17 -4.56 -18.83
C ARG A 21 5.69 -4.49 -18.98
N PRO A 22 6.36 -5.35 -19.78
CA PRO A 22 7.78 -5.21 -20.06
C PRO A 22 8.16 -3.89 -20.75
N ALA A 23 7.27 -3.32 -21.57
CA ALA A 23 7.52 -2.10 -22.34
C ALA A 23 7.32 -0.80 -21.55
N VAL A 24 6.83 -0.87 -20.30
CA VAL A 24 6.69 0.31 -19.41
C VAL A 24 8.03 0.99 -19.14
N TYR A 25 9.11 0.20 -19.10
CA TYR A 25 10.47 0.68 -18.89
C TYR A 25 11.37 0.29 -20.07
N PRO A 26 11.31 1.03 -21.20
CA PRO A 26 11.99 0.64 -22.44
C PRO A 26 13.51 0.77 -22.37
N GLU A 27 14.02 1.63 -21.49
CA GLU A 27 15.45 1.90 -21.32
C GLU A 27 15.81 1.93 -19.84
N SER A 28 16.94 1.32 -19.48
CA SER A 28 17.48 1.38 -18.13
C SER A 28 19.00 1.33 -18.09
N VAL A 29 19.59 1.91 -17.03
CA VAL A 29 21.02 1.82 -16.72
C VAL A 29 21.19 1.41 -15.25
N PRO A 30 22.17 0.56 -14.93
CA PRO A 30 22.38 0.12 -13.55
C PRO A 30 22.84 1.26 -12.65
N LEU A 31 22.39 1.24 -11.40
CA LEU A 31 22.85 2.11 -10.32
C LEU A 31 24.02 1.46 -9.57
N GLU A 32 24.89 2.29 -9.00
CA GLU A 32 25.89 1.83 -8.03
C GLU A 32 25.22 1.64 -6.67
N VAL A 33 25.52 0.51 -6.02
CA VAL A 33 24.89 0.14 -4.76
C VAL A 33 25.96 -0.20 -3.72
N ARG A 34 25.76 0.31 -2.52
CA ARG A 34 26.56 -0.02 -1.34
C ARG A 34 25.61 -0.38 -0.21
N VAL A 35 26.04 -1.23 0.72
CA VAL A 35 25.26 -1.65 1.87
C VAL A 35 26.05 -1.51 3.16
N TRP A 36 25.35 -1.18 4.24
CA TRP A 36 25.83 -1.36 5.59
C TRP A 36 24.80 -2.18 6.36
N HIS A 37 25.25 -3.18 7.12
CA HIS A 37 24.36 -3.99 7.96
C HIS A 37 24.41 -3.45 9.39
N ALA A 38 23.27 -3.02 9.92
CA ALA A 38 23.17 -2.52 11.27
C ALA A 38 23.42 -3.66 12.28
N PRO A 39 24.18 -3.42 13.36
CA PRO A 39 24.42 -4.43 14.38
C PRO A 39 23.16 -4.66 15.23
N GLY A 40 22.55 -5.83 15.09
CA GLY A 40 21.46 -6.27 15.95
C GLY A 40 20.10 -5.61 15.66
N GLU A 41 19.77 -4.54 16.38
CA GLU A 41 18.47 -3.85 16.26
C GLU A 41 18.50 -2.71 15.22
N PRO A 42 17.32 -2.28 14.72
CA PRO A 42 17.23 -1.06 13.93
C PRO A 42 17.82 0.15 14.68
N VAL A 43 18.60 0.96 13.97
CA VAL A 43 19.26 2.16 14.50
C VAL A 43 18.45 3.42 14.18
N PRO A 44 18.69 4.55 14.89
CA PRO A 44 18.13 5.84 14.49
C PRO A 44 18.47 6.19 13.04
N VAL A 45 17.56 6.88 12.35
CA VAL A 45 17.71 7.26 10.93
C VAL A 45 19.02 7.99 10.66
N ALA A 46 19.38 8.96 11.50
CA ALA A 46 20.62 9.73 11.36
C ALA A 46 21.89 8.86 11.39
N GLU A 47 21.90 7.81 12.21
CA GLU A 47 23.02 6.87 12.28
C GLU A 47 23.11 6.04 11.00
N GLY A 48 21.98 5.51 10.53
CA GLY A 48 21.91 4.74 9.28
C GLY A 48 22.30 5.55 8.04
N LEU A 49 21.91 6.82 7.97
CA LEU A 49 22.29 7.72 6.87
C LEU A 49 23.80 8.01 6.84
N ALA A 50 24.44 8.05 8.02
CA ALA A 50 25.86 8.32 8.19
C ALA A 50 26.74 7.06 8.12
N ALA A 51 26.13 5.87 8.06
CA ALA A 51 26.85 4.62 8.18
C ALA A 51 27.81 4.36 7.00
N PRO A 52 29.01 3.81 7.26
CA PRO A 52 29.95 3.48 6.20
C PRO A 52 29.47 2.24 5.43
N ALA A 53 29.12 2.43 4.16
CA ALA A 53 28.63 1.36 3.30
C ALA A 53 29.73 0.76 2.43
N GLU A 54 29.70 -0.55 2.20
CA GLU A 54 30.60 -1.28 1.29
C GLU A 54 29.86 -1.67 -0.01
N PRO A 55 30.57 -1.82 -1.16
CA PRO A 55 29.92 -2.18 -2.42
C PRO A 55 29.14 -3.50 -2.35
N ILE A 56 27.94 -3.54 -2.94
CA ILE A 56 27.15 -4.76 -3.14
C ILE A 56 26.64 -4.82 -4.58
N ALA A 57 26.65 -6.01 -5.17
CA ALA A 57 26.14 -6.22 -6.52
C ALA A 57 24.71 -6.76 -6.51
N VAL A 58 23.96 -6.45 -7.57
CA VAL A 58 22.72 -7.18 -7.89
C VAL A 58 23.03 -8.68 -8.00
N GLY A 59 22.16 -9.51 -7.41
CA GLY A 59 22.31 -10.95 -7.24
C GLY A 59 22.96 -11.39 -5.91
N ALA A 60 23.60 -10.46 -5.19
CA ALA A 60 24.20 -10.75 -3.89
C ALA A 60 23.13 -11.03 -2.84
N ALA A 61 23.44 -11.97 -1.93
CA ALA A 61 22.58 -12.29 -0.81
C ALA A 61 22.73 -11.24 0.30
N TRP A 62 21.63 -10.91 0.97
CA TRP A 62 21.61 -9.94 2.07
C TRP A 62 20.49 -10.24 3.07
N GLY A 63 20.57 -9.61 4.24
CA GLY A 63 19.47 -9.55 5.20
C GLY A 63 19.29 -10.83 6.01
N ALA A 64 20.01 -10.94 7.12
CA ALA A 64 19.69 -11.91 8.17
C ALA A 64 18.26 -11.66 8.71
N PRO A 65 17.54 -12.68 9.20
CA PRO A 65 16.19 -12.50 9.72
C PRO A 65 16.13 -11.39 10.78
N TRP A 66 15.14 -10.51 10.63
CA TRP A 66 14.86 -9.37 11.50
C TRP A 66 15.94 -8.27 11.55
N ALA A 67 17.00 -8.40 10.77
CA ALA A 67 18.07 -7.42 10.69
C ALA A 67 17.62 -6.16 9.91
N THR A 68 18.45 -5.13 10.00
CA THR A 68 18.30 -3.89 9.23
C THR A 68 19.55 -3.66 8.41
N SER A 69 19.36 -3.33 7.13
CA SER A 69 20.44 -2.96 6.23
C SER A 69 20.17 -1.58 5.65
N TRP A 70 21.19 -0.74 5.57
CA TRP A 70 21.11 0.56 4.92
C TRP A 70 21.80 0.49 3.57
N PHE A 71 21.03 0.67 2.51
CA PHE A 71 21.58 0.76 1.15
C PHE A 71 21.84 2.21 0.78
N THR A 72 22.97 2.45 0.14
CA THR A 72 23.28 3.68 -0.59
C THR A 72 23.20 3.37 -2.07
N VAL A 73 22.32 4.08 -2.78
CA VAL A 73 22.11 3.90 -4.22
C VAL A 73 22.46 5.20 -4.92
N THR A 74 23.43 5.15 -5.84
CA THR A 74 23.95 6.33 -6.54
C THR A 74 23.99 6.13 -8.04
N GLY A 75 23.76 7.20 -8.79
CA GLY A 75 23.92 7.20 -10.24
C GLY A 75 23.73 8.59 -10.84
N THR A 76 23.80 8.65 -12.15
CA THR A 76 23.58 9.89 -12.90
C THR A 76 22.60 9.63 -14.03
N VAL A 77 21.60 10.48 -14.17
CA VAL A 77 20.65 10.40 -15.27
C VAL A 77 21.39 10.64 -16.59
N PRO A 78 21.35 9.71 -17.56
CA PRO A 78 21.97 9.91 -18.87
C PRO A 78 21.45 11.19 -19.57
N HIS A 79 22.35 11.95 -20.19
CA HIS A 79 21.97 13.13 -20.97
C HIS A 79 21.04 12.81 -22.16
N ALA A 80 21.06 11.58 -22.67
CA ALA A 80 20.15 11.15 -23.72
C ALA A 80 18.67 11.11 -23.28
N TRP A 81 18.41 11.12 -21.97
CA TRP A 81 17.05 11.05 -21.41
C TRP A 81 16.46 12.42 -21.07
N THR A 82 17.12 13.53 -21.44
CA THR A 82 16.55 14.88 -21.27
C THR A 82 15.13 14.97 -21.85
N GLY A 83 14.20 15.53 -21.06
CA GLY A 83 12.80 15.66 -21.43
C GLY A 83 11.93 14.44 -21.11
N ARG A 84 12.50 13.33 -20.63
CA ARG A 84 11.77 12.10 -20.28
C ARG A 84 11.38 12.05 -18.81
N THR A 85 10.46 11.17 -18.46
CA THR A 85 10.19 10.79 -17.07
C THR A 85 11.13 9.66 -16.67
N VAL A 86 11.81 9.80 -15.53
CA VAL A 86 12.79 8.82 -15.05
C VAL A 86 12.47 8.39 -13.62
N GLU A 87 12.58 7.10 -13.37
CA GLU A 87 12.36 6.47 -12.08
C GLU A 87 13.57 5.61 -11.69
N ALA A 88 13.87 5.54 -10.39
CA ALA A 88 14.77 4.54 -9.84
C ALA A 88 13.96 3.30 -9.47
N LEU A 89 14.30 2.16 -10.07
CA LEU A 89 13.69 0.84 -9.81
C LEU A 89 14.55 0.09 -8.80
N LEU A 90 13.97 -0.18 -7.63
CA LEU A 90 14.65 -0.63 -6.42
C LEU A 90 13.97 -1.91 -5.89
N ASP A 91 14.41 -3.06 -6.40
CA ASP A 91 13.95 -4.39 -5.99
C ASP A 91 14.94 -5.02 -5.00
N LEU A 92 14.54 -5.07 -3.74
CA LEU A 92 15.32 -5.63 -2.65
C LEU A 92 15.34 -7.17 -2.63
N GLY A 93 14.68 -7.84 -3.59
CA GLY A 93 14.53 -9.30 -3.60
C GLY A 93 13.14 -9.75 -3.20
N PHE A 94 12.12 -9.01 -3.63
CA PHE A 94 10.74 -9.23 -3.21
C PHE A 94 10.11 -10.50 -3.82
N ASP A 95 9.34 -11.23 -3.02
CA ASP A 95 8.28 -12.14 -3.51
C ASP A 95 7.02 -11.30 -3.82
N GLU A 96 6.61 -11.25 -5.09
CA GLU A 96 5.45 -10.46 -5.54
C GLU A 96 4.12 -10.82 -4.85
N ASN A 97 4.03 -12.01 -4.25
CA ASN A 97 2.80 -12.54 -3.64
C ASN A 97 2.71 -12.27 -2.13
N MET A 98 3.74 -11.68 -1.50
CA MET A 98 3.78 -11.46 -0.05
C MET A 98 3.96 -9.98 0.37
N PRO A 99 3.11 -9.05 -0.09
CA PRO A 99 3.22 -7.65 0.34
C PRO A 99 3.00 -7.53 1.86
N GLY A 100 3.93 -6.90 2.57
CA GLY A 100 3.83 -6.64 4.00
C GLY A 100 4.30 -7.77 4.93
N PHE A 101 4.71 -8.93 4.39
CA PHE A 101 5.10 -10.12 5.18
C PHE A 101 6.53 -10.60 4.94
N GLN A 102 7.39 -9.73 4.40
CA GLN A 102 8.76 -10.03 4.00
C GLN A 102 9.65 -8.79 4.13
N CYS A 103 10.81 -8.77 3.46
CA CYS A 103 11.63 -7.57 3.38
C CYS A 103 10.86 -6.35 2.87
N GLU A 104 11.18 -5.19 3.43
CA GLU A 104 10.52 -3.91 3.14
C GLU A 104 11.55 -2.79 3.28
N GLY A 105 11.36 -1.66 2.59
CA GLY A 105 12.32 -0.54 2.62
C GLY A 105 11.64 0.79 2.91
N LEU A 106 12.36 1.74 3.52
CA LEU A 106 12.01 3.16 3.47
C LEU A 106 13.12 3.92 2.78
N VAL A 107 12.79 4.58 1.66
CA VAL A 107 13.73 5.42 0.93
C VAL A 107 13.79 6.80 1.58
N TYR A 108 15.01 7.30 1.73
CA TYR A 108 15.37 8.61 2.22
C TYR A 108 16.25 9.33 1.21
N LEU A 109 16.14 10.65 1.17
CA LEU A 109 17.20 11.50 0.59
C LEU A 109 18.39 11.58 1.55
N PRO A 110 19.58 12.01 1.10
CA PRO A 110 20.76 12.13 1.95
C PRO A 110 20.59 13.05 3.17
N ASP A 111 19.67 14.02 3.08
CA ASP A 111 19.33 14.94 4.16
C ASP A 111 18.36 14.35 5.21
N GLY A 112 17.93 13.09 5.02
CA GLY A 112 16.98 12.41 5.89
C GLY A 112 15.51 12.67 5.58
N THR A 113 15.19 13.34 4.47
CA THR A 113 13.80 13.46 4.02
C THR A 113 13.26 12.09 3.60
N PRO A 114 12.17 11.58 4.20
CA PRO A 114 11.57 10.31 3.80
C PRO A 114 10.90 10.49 2.43
N VAL A 115 11.09 9.56 1.51
CA VAL A 115 10.55 9.66 0.14
C VAL A 115 9.35 8.74 0.00
N LYS A 116 9.59 7.43 0.06
CA LYS A 116 8.60 6.39 -0.25
C LYS A 116 9.03 5.06 0.37
N GLY A 117 8.09 4.29 0.89
CA GLY A 117 8.30 2.93 1.36
C GLY A 117 8.25 1.89 0.23
N LEU A 118 9.27 1.04 0.14
CA LEU A 118 9.39 -0.05 -0.82
C LEU A 118 8.69 -1.32 -0.34
N ASN A 119 7.99 -1.97 -1.25
CA ASN A 119 7.38 -3.30 -1.10
C ASN A 119 7.21 -3.92 -2.51
N PRO A 120 6.80 -5.19 -2.63
CA PRO A 120 6.74 -5.88 -3.93
C PRO A 120 5.84 -5.19 -4.97
N ARG A 121 4.83 -4.42 -4.53
CA ARG A 121 3.90 -3.67 -5.41
C ARG A 121 4.25 -2.18 -5.52
N ASN A 122 5.37 -1.76 -4.92
CA ASN A 122 5.84 -0.38 -4.96
C ASN A 122 7.37 -0.35 -4.90
N GLN A 123 8.01 -0.56 -6.05
CA GLN A 123 9.46 -0.73 -6.17
C GLN A 123 10.14 0.45 -6.87
N TRP A 124 9.48 1.60 -7.00
CA TRP A 124 9.99 2.72 -7.77
C TRP A 124 9.99 4.03 -6.99
N VAL A 125 10.93 4.91 -7.34
CA VAL A 125 11.04 6.28 -6.83
C VAL A 125 11.18 7.23 -8.01
N ARG A 126 10.31 8.24 -8.10
CA ARG A 126 10.41 9.27 -9.15
C ARG A 126 11.67 10.09 -8.98
N VAL A 127 12.48 10.18 -10.04
CA VAL A 127 13.66 11.06 -10.10
C VAL A 127 13.29 12.41 -10.69
N GLY A 128 12.54 12.41 -11.79
CA GLY A 128 12.03 13.64 -12.40
C GLY A 128 11.04 13.37 -13.54
N ALA A 129 10.18 14.36 -13.81
CA ALA A 129 9.16 14.35 -14.85
C ALA A 129 8.87 15.80 -15.30
N PRO A 130 9.59 16.34 -16.31
CA PRO A 130 10.72 15.75 -17.03
C PRO A 130 12.05 15.89 -16.27
N VAL A 131 13.05 15.09 -16.66
CA VAL A 131 14.47 15.30 -16.29
C VAL A 131 15.19 16.23 -17.26
N SER A 132 16.20 16.93 -16.78
CA SER A 132 17.15 17.74 -17.54
C SER A 132 18.31 16.92 -18.14
N GLY A 133 18.63 15.75 -17.56
CA GLY A 133 19.80 14.94 -17.91
C GLY A 133 21.07 15.41 -17.18
N GLY A 134 21.85 14.47 -16.64
CA GLY A 134 23.03 14.74 -15.82
C GLY A 134 22.75 14.94 -14.33
N GLU A 135 21.49 14.84 -13.88
CA GLU A 135 21.16 14.89 -12.46
C GLU A 135 21.82 13.75 -11.71
N ARG A 136 22.41 14.07 -10.56
CA ARG A 136 22.94 13.08 -9.63
C ARG A 136 21.80 12.55 -8.78
N VAL A 137 21.63 11.23 -8.79
CA VAL A 137 20.69 10.51 -7.95
C VAL A 137 21.49 9.93 -6.79
N GLU A 138 21.06 10.24 -5.56
CA GLU A 138 21.58 9.62 -4.35
C GLU A 138 20.40 9.32 -3.42
N LEU A 139 20.18 8.04 -3.15
CA LEU A 139 19.10 7.54 -2.30
C LEU A 139 19.69 6.68 -1.18
N ARG A 140 19.06 6.74 -0.02
CA ARG A 140 19.35 5.88 1.13
C ARG A 140 18.14 4.99 1.39
N ILE A 141 18.32 3.69 1.63
CA ILE A 141 17.21 2.76 1.87
C ILE A 141 17.39 2.10 3.23
N GLU A 142 16.50 2.39 4.18
CA GLU A 142 16.36 1.63 5.42
C GLU A 142 15.61 0.33 5.12
N ALA A 143 16.32 -0.78 4.90
CA ALA A 143 15.72 -2.06 4.54
C ALA A 143 15.58 -2.98 5.77
N ALA A 144 14.36 -3.45 6.03
CA ALA A 144 14.04 -4.52 6.96
C ALA A 144 14.19 -5.86 6.25
N SER A 145 14.90 -6.81 6.82
CA SER A 145 14.91 -8.21 6.36
C SER A 145 14.00 -9.07 7.22
N ASN A 146 12.70 -8.72 7.24
CA ASN A 146 11.70 -9.48 7.99
C ASN A 146 11.56 -10.88 7.39
N PRO A 147 11.67 -11.98 8.15
CA PRO A 147 11.44 -13.31 7.62
C PRO A 147 9.98 -13.56 7.28
N VAL A 148 9.76 -14.46 6.33
CA VAL A 148 8.44 -15.01 6.04
C VAL A 148 8.06 -16.01 7.14
N VAL A 149 7.30 -15.55 8.13
CA VAL A 149 6.81 -16.37 9.25
C VAL A 149 5.54 -17.14 8.87
N LEU A 150 4.72 -16.58 7.98
CA LEU A 150 3.52 -17.21 7.42
C LEU A 150 3.69 -17.37 5.90
N GLY A 151 4.15 -18.55 5.48
CA GLY A 151 4.43 -18.85 4.07
C GLY A 151 3.23 -19.45 3.31
N TYR A 152 3.51 -20.00 2.12
CA TYR A 152 2.52 -20.63 1.23
C TYR A 152 1.74 -21.78 1.88
N HIS A 153 2.37 -22.50 2.81
CA HIS A 153 1.67 -23.43 3.71
C HIS A 153 1.44 -22.71 5.05
N PRO A 154 0.28 -22.06 5.23
CA PRO A 154 0.06 -21.25 6.41
C PRO A 154 -0.03 -22.12 7.68
N PHE A 155 0.25 -21.51 8.83
CA PHE A 155 0.15 -22.12 10.17
C PHE A 155 1.07 -23.31 10.44
N VAL A 156 2.18 -23.43 9.70
CA VAL A 156 3.26 -24.37 10.02
C VAL A 156 4.25 -23.70 11.00
N PRO A 157 4.67 -24.39 12.08
CA PRO A 157 5.68 -23.85 12.98
C PRO A 157 6.98 -23.48 12.26
N THR A 158 7.59 -22.36 12.66
CA THR A 158 8.85 -21.88 12.12
C THR A 158 9.78 -21.42 13.25
N LEU A 159 11.09 -21.54 13.03
CA LEU A 159 12.12 -21.03 13.94
C LEU A 159 12.42 -19.54 13.70
N LEU A 160 11.75 -18.91 12.74
CA LEU A 160 12.01 -17.52 12.37
C LEU A 160 11.28 -16.51 13.27
N GLY A 161 10.44 -16.94 14.21
CA GLY A 161 9.67 -16.04 15.08
C GLY A 161 10.49 -15.40 16.22
N ASP A 162 11.62 -16.00 16.59
CA ASP A 162 12.51 -15.52 17.67
C ASP A 162 13.92 -15.28 17.13
N LYS A 163 14.59 -14.23 17.61
CA LYS A 163 15.97 -13.91 17.25
C LYS A 163 16.95 -15.01 17.63
N GLU A 164 16.71 -15.70 18.75
CA GLU A 164 17.60 -16.76 19.22
C GLU A 164 17.56 -17.99 18.30
N THR A 165 16.45 -18.21 17.61
CA THR A 165 16.23 -19.39 16.76
C THR A 165 16.32 -19.09 15.26
N ALA A 166 16.17 -17.84 14.84
CA ALA A 166 16.08 -17.47 13.43
C ALA A 166 17.42 -17.61 12.67
N GLY A 167 18.55 -17.64 13.37
CA GLY A 167 19.88 -17.70 12.78
C GLY A 167 20.32 -16.38 12.12
N SER A 168 21.43 -16.43 11.38
CA SER A 168 22.07 -15.25 10.77
C SER A 168 22.21 -15.33 9.25
N GLU A 169 21.71 -16.40 8.63
CA GLU A 169 21.85 -16.60 7.19
C GLU A 169 21.02 -15.56 6.41
N PRO A 170 21.60 -14.94 5.35
CA PRO A 170 20.87 -14.05 4.46
C PRO A 170 19.65 -14.72 3.82
N GLN A 171 18.50 -14.02 3.83
CA GLN A 171 17.24 -14.56 3.31
C GLN A 171 16.85 -13.99 1.95
N TYR A 172 17.45 -12.87 1.55
CA TYR A 172 17.07 -12.12 0.36
C TYR A 172 18.22 -12.03 -0.62
N ARG A 173 17.90 -11.81 -1.89
CA ARG A 173 18.88 -11.49 -2.94
C ARG A 173 18.46 -10.20 -3.63
N LEU A 174 19.39 -9.26 -3.76
CA LEU A 174 19.11 -8.00 -4.44
C LEU A 174 18.79 -8.27 -5.92
N THR A 175 17.60 -7.92 -6.41
CA THR A 175 17.16 -8.34 -7.76
C THR A 175 17.37 -7.26 -8.81
N ARG A 176 17.12 -5.99 -8.49
CA ARG A 176 17.19 -4.89 -9.46
C ARG A 176 17.48 -3.55 -8.80
N MET A 177 18.42 -2.79 -9.36
CA MET A 177 18.79 -1.45 -8.91
C MET A 177 19.18 -0.61 -10.13
N ASP A 178 18.18 0.00 -10.78
CA ASP A 178 18.37 0.69 -12.05
C ASP A 178 17.76 2.10 -12.03
N LEU A 179 18.31 3.02 -12.83
CA LEU A 179 17.53 4.14 -13.36
C LEU A 179 16.87 3.67 -14.65
N ALA A 180 15.59 4.00 -14.82
CA ALA A 180 14.82 3.62 -15.98
C ALA A 180 13.97 4.78 -16.49
N VAL A 181 13.83 4.86 -17.81
CA VAL A 181 12.84 5.73 -18.44
C VAL A 181 11.46 5.13 -18.19
N PHE A 182 10.54 5.89 -17.62
CA PHE A 182 9.16 5.48 -17.44
C PHE A 182 8.31 5.98 -18.61
N ASP A 183 7.70 5.05 -19.34
CA ASP A 183 6.73 5.37 -20.37
C ASP A 183 5.32 5.40 -19.78
N GLU A 184 4.88 6.61 -19.44
CA GLU A 184 3.56 6.84 -18.87
C GLU A 184 2.42 6.43 -19.81
N THR A 185 2.61 6.53 -21.13
CA THR A 185 1.55 6.17 -22.09
C THR A 185 1.34 4.66 -22.10
N VAL A 186 2.43 3.88 -22.09
CA VAL A 186 2.35 2.42 -21.98
C VAL A 186 1.78 2.00 -20.63
N TRP A 187 2.23 2.64 -19.54
CA TRP A 187 1.68 2.36 -18.21
C TRP A 187 0.17 2.63 -18.12
N GLN A 188 -0.30 3.77 -18.63
CA GLN A 188 -1.73 4.07 -18.70
C GLN A 188 -2.49 3.05 -19.56
N LEU A 189 -1.91 2.59 -20.68
CA LEU A 189 -2.53 1.54 -21.51
C LEU A 189 -2.67 0.21 -20.74
N VAL A 190 -1.67 -0.17 -19.94
CA VAL A 190 -1.76 -1.36 -19.06
C VAL A 190 -2.96 -1.23 -18.13
N ILE A 191 -3.07 -0.10 -17.42
CA ILE A 191 -4.19 0.13 -16.49
C ILE A 191 -5.54 0.15 -17.22
N ASP A 192 -5.63 0.84 -18.35
CA ASP A 192 -6.86 0.92 -19.16
C ASP A 192 -7.34 -0.48 -19.60
N LEU A 193 -6.43 -1.33 -20.04
CA LEU A 193 -6.72 -2.71 -20.49
C LEU A 193 -7.01 -3.66 -19.33
N GLU A 194 -6.34 -3.51 -18.18
CA GLU A 194 -6.63 -4.26 -16.95
C GLU A 194 -8.05 -3.95 -16.48
N VAL A 195 -8.38 -2.67 -16.29
CA VAL A 195 -9.70 -2.22 -15.83
C VAL A 195 -10.80 -2.63 -16.81
N ALA A 196 -10.60 -2.41 -18.12
CA ALA A 196 -11.58 -2.81 -19.13
C ALA A 196 -11.77 -4.34 -19.16
N GLY A 197 -10.69 -5.10 -19.04
CA GLY A 197 -10.70 -6.56 -19.05
C GLY A 197 -11.36 -7.16 -17.81
N GLU A 198 -11.12 -6.60 -16.63
CA GLU A 198 -11.77 -6.99 -15.38
C GLU A 198 -13.26 -6.66 -15.42
N LEU A 199 -13.63 -5.42 -15.76
CA LEU A 199 -15.03 -5.02 -15.90
C LEU A 199 -15.78 -5.90 -16.91
N MET A 200 -15.16 -6.23 -18.05
CA MET A 200 -15.74 -7.12 -19.04
C MET A 200 -16.06 -8.51 -18.46
N ARG A 201 -15.20 -9.05 -17.58
CA ARG A 201 -15.39 -10.38 -16.96
C ARG A 201 -16.50 -10.38 -15.91
N GLU A 202 -16.66 -9.29 -15.17
CA GLU A 202 -17.72 -9.13 -14.15
C GLU A 202 -19.12 -8.91 -14.74
N LEU A 203 -19.21 -8.50 -16.01
CA LEU A 203 -20.49 -8.24 -16.68
C LEU A 203 -21.16 -9.52 -17.23
N PRO A 204 -22.50 -9.57 -17.30
CA PRO A 204 -23.24 -10.67 -17.89
C PRO A 204 -22.76 -11.02 -19.30
N ALA A 205 -22.63 -12.32 -19.57
CA ALA A 205 -22.12 -12.84 -20.84
C ALA A 205 -22.94 -12.35 -22.06
N ASP A 206 -24.25 -12.22 -21.90
CA ASP A 206 -25.20 -11.77 -22.91
C ASP A 206 -25.45 -10.26 -22.87
N GLY A 207 -24.80 -9.52 -21.96
CA GLY A 207 -24.97 -8.08 -21.81
C GLY A 207 -24.30 -7.28 -22.92
N GLY A 208 -25.03 -6.34 -23.54
CA GLY A 208 -24.48 -5.48 -24.60
C GLY A 208 -23.21 -4.72 -24.20
N ARG A 209 -23.14 -4.26 -22.95
CA ARG A 209 -21.96 -3.57 -22.41
C ARG A 209 -20.70 -4.45 -22.41
N ARG A 210 -20.83 -5.75 -22.14
CA ARG A 210 -19.70 -6.67 -22.21
C ARG A 210 -19.17 -6.77 -23.63
N TRP A 211 -20.06 -6.89 -24.61
CA TRP A 211 -19.69 -6.96 -26.03
C TRP A 211 -19.01 -5.67 -26.52
N GLU A 212 -19.47 -4.50 -26.09
CA GLU A 212 -18.81 -3.22 -26.35
C GLU A 212 -17.35 -3.22 -25.85
N LEU A 213 -17.14 -3.63 -24.59
CA LEU A 213 -15.81 -3.75 -24.01
C LEU A 213 -14.95 -4.78 -24.74
N THR A 214 -15.48 -5.97 -25.04
CA THR A 214 -14.74 -6.99 -25.78
C THR A 214 -14.26 -6.45 -27.12
N ARG A 215 -15.12 -5.77 -27.89
CA ARG A 215 -14.73 -5.22 -29.20
C ARG A 215 -13.79 -4.03 -29.08
N ALA A 216 -13.91 -3.19 -28.06
CA ALA A 216 -12.96 -2.11 -27.82
C ALA A 216 -11.57 -2.65 -27.47
N ILE A 217 -11.51 -3.66 -26.59
CA ILE A 217 -10.27 -4.37 -26.25
C ILE A 217 -9.65 -5.01 -27.49
N ASP A 218 -10.44 -5.71 -28.30
CA ASP A 218 -9.94 -6.37 -29.51
C ASP A 218 -9.31 -5.35 -30.50
N ARG A 219 -9.99 -4.22 -30.76
CA ARG A 219 -9.44 -3.14 -31.58
C ARG A 219 -8.20 -2.50 -30.97
N ALA A 220 -8.19 -2.27 -29.66
CA ALA A 220 -7.01 -1.76 -28.96
C ALA A 220 -5.83 -2.71 -29.13
N LEU A 221 -6.06 -4.03 -29.00
CA LEU A 221 -5.03 -5.05 -29.19
C LEU A 221 -4.57 -5.18 -30.65
N ASP A 222 -5.42 -4.86 -31.63
CA ASP A 222 -5.06 -4.78 -33.06
C ASP A 222 -4.24 -3.53 -33.38
N ALA A 223 -4.44 -2.44 -32.66
CA ALA A 223 -3.71 -1.19 -32.83
C ALA A 223 -2.28 -1.23 -32.25
N ILE A 224 -1.96 -2.21 -31.40
CA ILE A 224 -0.63 -2.38 -30.82
C ILE A 224 0.27 -3.11 -31.81
N ASP A 225 1.38 -2.47 -32.21
CA ASP A 225 2.50 -3.19 -32.81
C ASP A 225 3.29 -3.89 -31.68
N LEU A 226 3.27 -5.22 -31.68
CA LEU A 226 3.96 -6.02 -30.66
C LEU A 226 5.49 -5.90 -30.75
N GLN A 227 6.05 -5.34 -31.83
CA GLN A 227 7.48 -5.04 -31.97
C GLN A 227 7.82 -3.60 -31.58
N ASP A 228 6.82 -2.71 -31.50
CA ASP A 228 6.98 -1.30 -31.13
C ASP A 228 5.78 -0.80 -30.32
N VAL A 229 5.68 -1.34 -29.10
CA VAL A 229 4.58 -1.05 -28.18
C VAL A 229 4.54 0.43 -27.82
N ASN A 230 5.69 1.02 -27.49
CA ASN A 230 5.79 2.41 -27.03
C ASN A 230 5.29 3.39 -28.10
N ALA A 231 5.61 3.17 -29.38
CA ALA A 231 5.14 4.05 -30.46
C ALA A 231 3.64 3.94 -30.74
N THR A 232 3.03 2.78 -30.46
CA THR A 232 1.63 2.48 -30.81
C THR A 232 0.66 2.55 -29.62
N ALA A 233 1.16 2.66 -28.39
CA ALA A 233 0.34 2.64 -27.18
C ALA A 233 -0.75 3.73 -27.18
N ALA A 234 -0.44 4.94 -27.63
CA ALA A 234 -1.42 6.04 -27.69
C ALA A 234 -2.61 5.72 -28.61
N ALA A 235 -2.36 5.06 -29.75
CA ALA A 235 -3.42 4.64 -30.68
C ALA A 235 -4.31 3.56 -30.05
N ALA A 236 -3.70 2.58 -29.37
CA ALA A 236 -4.44 1.56 -28.66
C ALA A 236 -5.32 2.13 -27.53
N ARG A 237 -4.83 3.12 -26.79
CA ARG A 237 -5.62 3.82 -25.76
C ARG A 237 -6.83 4.56 -26.33
N ALA A 238 -6.69 5.15 -27.51
CA ALA A 238 -7.79 5.85 -28.16
C ALA A 238 -8.99 4.93 -28.44
N GLU A 239 -8.74 3.64 -28.73
CA GLU A 239 -9.81 2.63 -28.92
C GLU A 239 -10.60 2.32 -27.64
N LEU A 240 -10.01 2.55 -26.46
CA LEU A 240 -10.62 2.29 -25.15
C LEU A 240 -11.32 3.51 -24.55
N ALA A 241 -10.95 4.73 -24.98
CA ALA A 241 -11.43 5.98 -24.37
C ALA A 241 -12.96 6.09 -24.33
N GLY A 242 -13.65 5.67 -25.41
CA GLY A 242 -15.12 5.72 -25.49
C GLY A 242 -15.80 4.78 -24.49
N VAL A 243 -15.28 3.56 -24.32
CA VAL A 243 -15.86 2.62 -23.34
C VAL A 243 -15.51 3.03 -21.92
N LEU A 244 -14.27 3.43 -21.62
CA LEU A 244 -13.88 3.80 -20.25
C LEU A 244 -14.56 5.08 -19.73
N SER A 245 -14.89 6.02 -20.61
CA SER A 245 -15.62 7.24 -20.24
C SER A 245 -17.14 7.06 -20.08
N SER A 246 -17.68 5.89 -20.43
CA SER A 246 -19.12 5.64 -20.32
C SER A 246 -19.52 5.51 -18.84
N PRO A 247 -20.52 6.27 -18.35
CA PRO A 247 -20.94 6.18 -16.96
C PRO A 247 -21.64 4.85 -16.68
N ALA A 248 -21.69 4.49 -15.39
CA ALA A 248 -22.57 3.41 -14.94
C ALA A 248 -24.04 3.72 -15.26
N VAL A 249 -24.88 2.69 -15.35
CA VAL A 249 -26.32 2.86 -15.56
C VAL A 249 -26.93 3.69 -14.42
N PRO A 250 -27.98 4.49 -14.65
CA PRO A 250 -28.51 5.40 -13.62
C PRO A 250 -29.00 4.75 -12.32
N SER A 251 -29.34 3.46 -12.36
CA SER A 251 -29.76 2.67 -11.20
C SER A 251 -28.61 2.04 -10.42
N ALA A 252 -27.36 2.22 -10.87
CA ALA A 252 -26.19 1.66 -10.21
C ALA A 252 -25.98 2.28 -8.82
N HIS A 253 -25.40 1.51 -7.91
CA HIS A 253 -25.01 2.01 -6.60
C HIS A 253 -23.92 3.10 -6.72
N ARG A 254 -24.00 4.09 -5.84
CA ARG A 254 -22.90 5.03 -5.62
C ARG A 254 -21.91 4.41 -4.64
N ILE A 255 -20.66 4.28 -5.07
CA ILE A 255 -19.55 3.80 -4.24
C ILE A 255 -18.75 5.02 -3.78
N SER A 256 -18.40 5.06 -2.50
CA SER A 256 -17.43 5.99 -1.94
C SER A 256 -16.21 5.20 -1.51
N ALA A 257 -15.03 5.59 -2.00
CA ALA A 257 -13.77 4.94 -1.68
C ALA A 257 -12.94 5.83 -0.75
N VAL A 258 -12.33 5.21 0.26
CA VAL A 258 -11.37 5.84 1.16
C VAL A 258 -10.19 4.88 1.28
N GLY A 259 -8.98 5.39 1.08
CA GLY A 259 -7.77 4.61 1.31
C GLY A 259 -7.64 4.28 2.80
N HIS A 260 -7.34 3.03 3.13
CA HIS A 260 -7.09 2.61 4.50
C HIS A 260 -5.99 1.56 4.51
N ALA A 261 -5.11 1.60 5.50
CA ALA A 261 -4.10 0.59 5.73
C ALA A 261 -4.21 0.10 7.17
N HIS A 262 -4.76 -1.10 7.33
CA HIS A 262 -4.75 -1.81 8.60
C HIS A 262 -3.34 -2.33 8.88
N ILE A 263 -2.79 -2.03 10.05
CA ILE A 263 -1.47 -2.52 10.48
C ILE A 263 -1.64 -3.08 11.88
N ASP A 264 -1.55 -4.39 12.04
CA ASP A 264 -1.55 -4.99 13.37
C ASP A 264 -0.37 -4.46 14.19
N SER A 265 -0.68 -3.96 15.39
CA SER A 265 0.36 -3.41 16.27
C SER A 265 1.43 -4.45 16.58
N ALA A 266 1.02 -5.70 16.81
CA ALA A 266 1.89 -6.86 16.91
C ALA A 266 1.12 -8.11 16.46
N TRP A 267 1.57 -8.76 15.39
CA TRP A 267 0.99 -10.03 14.93
C TRP A 267 2.10 -11.01 14.54
N LEU A 268 2.64 -10.88 13.32
CA LEU A 268 3.73 -11.72 12.81
C LEU A 268 5.09 -11.01 12.86
N TRP A 269 5.17 -9.87 13.55
CA TRP A 269 6.36 -9.05 13.70
C TRP A 269 6.37 -8.36 15.06
N PRO A 270 7.55 -7.97 15.58
CA PRO A 270 7.65 -7.25 16.84
C PRO A 270 7.21 -5.79 16.72
N LEU A 271 6.85 -5.16 17.85
CA LEU A 271 6.41 -3.75 17.92
C LEU A 271 7.37 -2.77 17.23
N ARG A 272 8.68 -2.97 17.37
CA ARG A 272 9.70 -2.14 16.73
C ARG A 272 9.59 -2.13 15.20
N GLU A 273 9.09 -3.21 14.61
CA GLU A 273 8.88 -3.29 13.18
C GLU A 273 7.61 -2.53 12.78
N THR A 274 6.55 -2.59 13.60
CA THR A 274 5.34 -1.79 13.39
C THR A 274 5.64 -0.30 13.27
N VAL A 275 6.50 0.25 14.11
CA VAL A 275 6.95 1.65 14.00
C VAL A 275 7.45 1.97 12.58
N ARG A 276 8.26 1.06 12.01
CA ARG A 276 8.80 1.18 10.66
C ARG A 276 7.75 0.93 9.58
N LYS A 277 6.83 -0.02 9.80
CA LYS A 277 5.69 -0.29 8.90
C LYS A 277 4.77 0.91 8.74
N VAL A 278 4.41 1.51 9.86
CA VAL A 278 3.58 2.71 9.90
C VAL A 278 4.30 3.86 9.22
N ALA A 279 5.60 4.05 9.47
CA ALA A 279 6.40 5.10 8.83
C ALA A 279 6.45 4.99 7.29
N ARG A 280 6.67 3.77 6.78
CA ARG A 280 6.65 3.47 5.33
C ARG A 280 5.29 3.71 4.71
N THR A 281 4.24 3.26 5.39
CA THR A 281 2.86 3.44 4.93
C THR A 281 2.48 4.91 4.90
N ALA A 282 2.75 5.66 5.98
CA ALA A 282 2.50 7.09 6.05
C ALA A 282 3.29 7.88 4.98
N SER A 283 4.54 7.49 4.72
CA SER A 283 5.35 8.08 3.65
C SER A 283 4.74 7.83 2.26
N ASN A 284 4.27 6.61 2.00
CA ASN A 284 3.58 6.28 0.75
C ASN A 284 2.29 7.07 0.58
N MET A 285 1.46 7.13 1.62
CA MET A 285 0.17 7.82 1.55
C MET A 285 0.33 9.32 1.43
N THR A 286 1.31 9.93 2.12
CA THR A 286 1.60 11.36 1.96
C THR A 286 2.16 11.70 0.58
N ALA A 287 2.93 10.81 -0.05
CA ALA A 287 3.35 10.95 -1.44
C ALA A 287 2.14 10.85 -2.40
N LEU A 288 1.29 9.83 -2.23
CA LEU A 288 0.11 9.65 -3.06
C LEU A 288 -0.89 10.82 -2.94
N LEU A 289 -1.05 11.39 -1.74
CA LEU A 289 -1.85 12.60 -1.53
C LEU A 289 -1.31 13.83 -2.27
N ALA A 290 0.00 13.89 -2.53
CA ALA A 290 0.60 14.98 -3.30
C ALA A 290 0.31 14.82 -4.80
N ASP A 291 0.35 13.58 -5.29
CA ASP A 291 0.15 13.25 -6.71
C ASP A 291 -1.35 13.21 -7.10
N GLU A 292 -2.23 12.78 -6.18
CA GLU A 292 -3.66 12.56 -6.43
C GLU A 292 -4.54 13.52 -5.60
N PRO A 293 -5.08 14.60 -6.20
CA PRO A 293 -5.83 15.63 -5.48
C PRO A 293 -7.09 15.12 -4.76
N GLU A 294 -7.79 14.16 -5.33
CA GLU A 294 -9.06 13.60 -4.82
C GLU A 294 -8.86 12.45 -3.82
N PHE A 295 -7.63 11.96 -3.65
CA PHE A 295 -7.35 10.86 -2.74
C PHE A 295 -7.52 11.28 -1.28
N VAL A 296 -8.13 10.40 -0.49
CA VAL A 296 -8.30 10.55 0.97
C VAL A 296 -7.86 9.25 1.63
N PHE A 297 -7.08 9.38 2.69
CA PHE A 297 -6.53 8.25 3.45
C PHE A 297 -6.95 8.32 4.92
N ALA A 298 -7.43 7.21 5.49
CA ALA A 298 -7.85 7.08 6.88
C ALA A 298 -6.93 6.15 7.68
N MET A 299 -6.52 6.60 8.87
CA MET A 299 -5.71 5.80 9.82
C MET A 299 -6.27 5.90 11.23
N SER A 300 -6.44 4.76 11.90
CA SER A 300 -7.34 4.59 13.05
C SER A 300 -6.65 4.60 14.41
N GLN A 301 -5.48 3.98 14.55
CA GLN A 301 -4.89 3.64 15.85
C GLN A 301 -4.03 4.77 16.40
N ALA A 302 -4.48 5.52 17.41
CA ALA A 302 -3.72 6.66 17.97
C ALA A 302 -2.30 6.30 18.45
N GLN A 303 -2.08 5.07 18.95
CA GLN A 303 -0.76 4.57 19.32
C GLN A 303 0.23 4.58 18.15
N GLN A 304 -0.22 4.32 16.92
CA GLN A 304 0.64 4.35 15.74
C GLN A 304 1.06 5.77 15.39
N TRP A 305 0.14 6.73 15.52
CA TRP A 305 0.46 8.15 15.38
C TRP A 305 1.49 8.60 16.42
N ALA A 306 1.31 8.18 17.69
CA ALA A 306 2.25 8.46 18.76
C ALA A 306 3.65 7.89 18.46
N TRP A 307 3.74 6.67 17.93
CA TRP A 307 5.02 6.09 17.51
C TRP A 307 5.68 6.82 16.35
N ILE A 308 4.92 7.31 15.35
CA ILE A 308 5.50 8.15 14.29
C ILE A 308 6.05 9.43 14.92
N LYS A 309 5.26 10.11 15.77
CA LYS A 309 5.68 11.35 16.43
C LYS A 309 6.97 11.17 17.23
N GLU A 310 7.09 10.07 17.96
CA GLU A 310 8.24 9.79 18.82
C GLU A 310 9.48 9.33 18.02
N HIS A 311 9.31 8.40 17.10
CA HIS A 311 10.44 7.68 16.49
C HIS A 311 10.76 8.08 15.05
N ARG A 312 9.86 8.81 14.39
CA ARG A 312 9.95 9.22 12.97
C ARG A 312 9.46 10.67 12.78
N PRO A 313 10.06 11.65 13.47
CA PRO A 313 9.64 13.05 13.41
C PRO A 313 9.64 13.64 11.99
N GLU A 314 10.50 13.12 11.12
CA GLU A 314 10.57 13.49 9.70
C GLU A 314 9.33 13.03 8.91
N VAL A 315 8.74 11.90 9.28
CA VAL A 315 7.46 11.42 8.72
C VAL A 315 6.29 12.15 9.38
N TRP A 316 6.37 12.38 10.70
CA TRP A 316 5.35 13.11 11.46
C TRP A 316 5.05 14.49 10.86
N ALA A 317 6.09 15.22 10.45
CA ALA A 317 5.95 16.53 9.83
C ALA A 317 5.11 16.48 8.54
N LYS A 318 5.33 15.47 7.69
CA LYS A 318 4.54 15.26 6.45
C LYS A 318 3.09 14.91 6.76
N VAL A 319 2.88 13.99 7.70
CA VAL A 319 1.54 13.55 8.11
C VAL A 319 0.75 14.71 8.69
N THR A 320 1.33 15.49 9.60
CA THR A 320 0.66 16.66 10.22
C THR A 320 0.21 17.68 9.17
N LYS A 321 1.06 17.95 8.16
CA LYS A 321 0.69 18.81 7.04
C LYS A 321 -0.49 18.24 6.24
N ALA A 322 -0.51 16.93 6.00
CA ALA A 322 -1.58 16.27 5.27
C ALA A 322 -2.90 16.20 6.06
N VAL A 323 -2.84 16.11 7.39
CA VAL A 323 -3.99 16.22 8.30
C VAL A 323 -4.56 17.64 8.26
N ALA A 324 -3.70 18.67 8.34
CA ALA A 324 -4.14 20.06 8.24
C ALA A 324 -4.80 20.39 6.88
N ALA A 325 -4.40 19.67 5.81
CA ALA A 325 -5.04 19.75 4.51
C ALA A 325 -6.36 18.94 4.40
N GLY A 326 -6.74 18.20 5.44
CA GLY A 326 -8.00 17.45 5.52
C GLY A 326 -8.07 16.16 4.72
N ARG A 327 -6.94 15.65 4.19
CA ARG A 327 -6.92 14.47 3.30
C ARG A 327 -6.22 13.24 3.90
N PHE A 328 -5.43 13.43 4.94
CA PHE A 328 -5.00 12.34 5.82
C PHE A 328 -5.86 12.43 7.09
N VAL A 329 -6.81 11.53 7.24
CA VAL A 329 -7.89 11.61 8.23
C VAL A 329 -7.55 10.73 9.44
N PRO A 330 -7.32 11.32 10.64
CA PRO A 330 -7.32 10.56 11.88
C PRO A 330 -8.71 10.01 12.14
N THR A 331 -8.85 8.70 12.30
CA THR A 331 -10.16 8.03 12.45
C THR A 331 -10.23 7.20 13.73
N GLY A 332 -11.43 6.78 14.11
CA GLY A 332 -11.67 5.70 15.08
C GLY A 332 -11.61 6.08 16.57
N GLY A 333 -10.76 7.03 16.96
CA GLY A 333 -10.77 7.62 18.31
C GLY A 333 -10.32 6.70 19.46
N MET A 334 -9.85 5.48 19.17
CA MET A 334 -9.29 4.55 20.16
C MET A 334 -7.77 4.56 20.15
N TRP A 335 -7.16 4.17 21.27
CA TRP A 335 -5.70 4.07 21.39
C TRP A 335 -5.13 2.99 20.46
N VAL A 336 -5.74 1.81 20.45
CA VAL A 336 -5.51 0.76 19.47
C VAL A 336 -6.85 0.18 18.99
N GLU A 337 -6.84 -0.53 17.87
CA GLU A 337 -7.95 -1.38 17.44
C GLU A 337 -7.96 -2.63 18.32
N SER A 338 -8.55 -2.51 19.51
CA SER A 338 -8.48 -3.57 20.51
C SER A 338 -9.49 -4.70 20.24
N ASP A 339 -9.23 -5.87 20.84
CA ASP A 339 -10.32 -6.80 21.14
C ASP A 339 -11.36 -6.11 22.04
N THR A 340 -12.61 -6.54 21.95
CA THR A 340 -13.71 -5.97 22.75
C THR A 340 -14.37 -6.97 23.69
N ASN A 341 -13.94 -8.22 23.71
CA ASN A 341 -14.51 -9.26 24.56
C ASN A 341 -13.72 -9.46 25.85
N MET A 342 -12.39 -9.52 25.75
CA MET A 342 -11.48 -9.84 26.84
C MET A 342 -11.22 -8.66 27.80
N PRO A 343 -11.06 -7.41 27.33
CA PRO A 343 -10.83 -6.30 28.24
C PRO A 343 -12.06 -5.99 29.11
N GLY A 344 -11.82 -5.64 30.38
CA GLY A 344 -12.87 -5.10 31.25
C GLY A 344 -13.33 -3.71 30.80
N SER A 345 -14.53 -3.30 31.24
CA SER A 345 -15.17 -2.04 30.84
C SER A 345 -14.32 -0.79 31.10
N GLU A 346 -13.55 -0.75 32.20
CA GLU A 346 -12.61 0.36 32.47
C GLU A 346 -11.50 0.40 31.43
N ALA A 347 -10.90 -0.75 31.07
CA ALA A 347 -9.86 -0.80 30.04
C ALA A 347 -10.42 -0.37 28.67
N MET A 348 -11.66 -0.75 28.35
CA MET A 348 -12.34 -0.28 27.14
C MET A 348 -12.58 1.23 27.16
N ALA A 349 -13.04 1.80 28.29
CA ALA A 349 -13.18 3.24 28.43
C ALA A 349 -11.83 3.96 28.26
N ARG A 350 -10.74 3.39 28.77
CA ARG A 350 -9.38 3.94 28.60
C ARG A 350 -8.92 3.96 27.15
N GLN A 351 -9.32 3.01 26.31
CA GLN A 351 -9.02 3.06 24.87
C GLN A 351 -9.52 4.37 24.26
N PHE A 352 -10.75 4.78 24.57
CA PHE A 352 -11.33 6.03 24.08
C PHE A 352 -10.69 7.25 24.74
N VAL A 353 -10.49 7.23 26.07
CA VAL A 353 -9.89 8.36 26.78
C VAL A 353 -8.50 8.69 26.25
N HIS A 354 -7.66 7.67 26.05
CA HIS A 354 -6.31 7.87 25.52
C HIS A 354 -6.31 8.23 24.03
N GLY A 355 -7.10 7.51 23.21
CA GLY A 355 -7.18 7.76 21.77
C GLY A 355 -7.72 9.14 21.43
N LYS A 356 -8.88 9.51 21.98
CA LYS A 356 -9.50 10.82 21.76
C LYS A 356 -8.64 11.96 22.29
N ARG A 357 -8.08 11.82 23.50
CA ARG A 357 -7.19 12.85 24.04
C ARG A 357 -6.03 13.13 23.08
N PHE A 358 -5.40 12.09 22.55
CA PHE A 358 -4.31 12.27 21.59
C PHE A 358 -4.76 13.05 20.35
N PHE A 359 -5.86 12.67 19.70
CA PHE A 359 -6.30 13.39 18.49
C PHE A 359 -6.80 14.81 18.76
N ILE A 360 -7.40 15.07 19.93
CA ILE A 360 -7.78 16.41 20.36
C ILE A 360 -6.53 17.26 20.62
N ASP A 361 -5.55 16.73 21.36
CA ASP A 361 -4.35 17.48 21.75
C ASP A 361 -3.46 17.78 20.54
N GLU A 362 -3.32 16.82 19.60
CA GLU A 362 -2.44 16.98 18.42
C GLU A 362 -3.10 17.71 17.25
N PHE A 363 -4.40 17.51 17.03
CA PHE A 363 -5.09 17.98 15.82
C PHE A 363 -6.38 18.75 16.07
N GLY A 364 -6.85 18.85 17.31
CA GLY A 364 -8.16 19.45 17.63
C GLY A 364 -9.33 18.63 17.10
N ILE A 365 -9.14 17.34 16.81
CA ILE A 365 -10.15 16.45 16.22
C ILE A 365 -10.72 15.56 17.32
N ASP A 366 -12.03 15.66 17.53
CA ASP A 366 -12.80 14.72 18.35
C ASP A 366 -13.56 13.74 17.45
N ASN A 367 -13.06 12.51 17.31
CA ASN A 367 -13.62 11.51 16.43
C ASN A 367 -15.06 11.12 16.82
N GLU A 368 -15.98 11.24 15.86
CA GLU A 368 -17.38 10.84 16.06
C GLU A 368 -17.62 9.37 15.70
N GLU A 369 -16.66 8.72 15.07
CA GLU A 369 -16.70 7.34 14.62
C GLU A 369 -15.71 6.46 15.37
N VAL A 370 -16.09 5.20 15.55
CA VAL A 370 -15.23 4.12 16.04
C VAL A 370 -14.88 3.22 14.87
N TRP A 371 -13.61 2.83 14.76
CA TRP A 371 -13.07 2.06 13.63
C TRP A 371 -12.47 0.77 14.15
N LEU A 372 -13.16 -0.36 13.92
CA LEU A 372 -12.77 -1.70 14.40
C LEU A 372 -13.02 -2.76 13.31
N PRO A 373 -12.33 -2.67 12.15
CA PRO A 373 -12.51 -3.57 11.03
C PRO A 373 -12.13 -5.02 11.38
N ASP A 374 -11.06 -5.22 12.15
CA ASP A 374 -10.47 -6.55 12.40
C ASP A 374 -10.66 -7.12 13.82
N THR A 375 -11.64 -6.60 14.57
CA THR A 375 -11.94 -7.09 15.92
C THR A 375 -12.73 -8.41 15.90
N PHE A 376 -12.30 -9.40 16.69
CA PHE A 376 -12.91 -10.73 16.75
C PHE A 376 -14.10 -10.81 17.71
N GLY A 377 -15.20 -10.15 17.34
CA GLY A 377 -16.45 -10.15 18.10
C GLY A 377 -16.64 -8.89 18.95
N PHE A 378 -17.89 -8.64 19.35
CA PHE A 378 -18.32 -7.37 19.92
C PHE A 378 -19.13 -7.57 21.20
N ALA A 379 -18.67 -7.03 22.32
CA ALA A 379 -19.37 -7.12 23.59
C ALA A 379 -20.71 -6.35 23.58
N ALA A 380 -21.75 -6.91 24.20
CA ALA A 380 -23.10 -6.34 24.20
C ALA A 380 -23.24 -4.98 24.91
N GLY A 381 -22.28 -4.62 25.78
CA GLY A 381 -22.22 -3.32 26.44
C GLY A 381 -21.47 -2.24 25.67
N LEU A 382 -20.80 -2.60 24.56
CA LEU A 382 -19.96 -1.66 23.80
C LEU A 382 -20.74 -0.45 23.26
N PRO A 383 -22.02 -0.55 22.79
CA PRO A 383 -22.78 0.61 22.35
C PRO A 383 -22.89 1.72 23.41
N GLN A 384 -23.06 1.34 24.69
CA GLN A 384 -23.11 2.27 25.81
C GLN A 384 -21.77 3.00 25.97
N ILE A 385 -20.65 2.27 25.91
CA ILE A 385 -19.30 2.84 26.06
C ILE A 385 -18.97 3.78 24.89
N ILE A 386 -19.26 3.37 23.65
CA ILE A 386 -19.08 4.21 22.45
C ILE A 386 -19.83 5.52 22.62
N ARG A 387 -21.09 5.45 23.07
CA ARG A 387 -21.93 6.63 23.27
C ARG A 387 -21.41 7.53 24.38
N ALA A 388 -20.96 6.94 25.49
CA ALA A 388 -20.38 7.66 26.62
C ALA A 388 -19.06 8.36 26.25
N ALA A 389 -18.29 7.81 25.31
CA ALA A 389 -17.11 8.44 24.73
C ALA A 389 -17.43 9.60 23.76
N GLY A 390 -18.72 9.89 23.52
CA GLY A 390 -19.16 10.95 22.60
C GLY A 390 -19.18 10.54 21.13
N SER A 391 -18.79 9.30 20.80
CA SER A 391 -18.87 8.77 19.45
C SER A 391 -20.31 8.36 19.10
N LYS A 392 -20.67 8.51 17.82
CA LYS A 392 -22.02 8.34 17.29
C LYS A 392 -22.15 7.14 16.35
N ARG A 393 -21.01 6.62 15.86
CA ARG A 393 -20.95 5.65 14.76
C ARG A 393 -19.91 4.57 15.03
N LEU A 394 -20.13 3.39 14.45
CA LEU A 394 -19.16 2.30 14.39
C LEU A 394 -18.99 1.84 12.95
N LEU A 395 -17.74 1.70 12.52
CA LEU A 395 -17.35 0.94 11.33
C LEU A 395 -16.63 -0.32 11.76
N THR A 396 -17.06 -1.47 11.21
CA THR A 396 -16.40 -2.76 11.41
C THR A 396 -16.42 -3.57 10.12
N GLN A 397 -15.78 -4.74 10.08
CA GLN A 397 -15.82 -5.65 8.93
C GLN A 397 -15.97 -7.11 9.37
N LYS A 398 -15.33 -7.53 10.47
CA LYS A 398 -15.17 -8.95 10.83
C LYS A 398 -16.46 -9.75 10.97
N ILE A 399 -17.59 -9.09 11.25
CA ILE A 399 -18.91 -9.74 11.29
C ILE A 399 -19.34 -10.38 9.96
N SER A 400 -18.76 -9.94 8.84
CA SER A 400 -18.94 -10.54 7.51
C SER A 400 -18.33 -11.96 7.39
N TRP A 401 -17.43 -12.36 8.29
CA TRP A 401 -16.74 -13.66 8.26
C TRP A 401 -17.52 -14.77 8.99
N SER A 402 -18.80 -14.56 9.28
CA SER A 402 -19.62 -15.52 10.00
C SER A 402 -19.92 -16.75 9.15
N ARG A 403 -19.27 -17.89 9.47
CA ARG A 403 -19.44 -19.16 8.73
C ARG A 403 -20.83 -19.77 8.85
N THR A 404 -21.47 -19.65 10.01
CA THR A 404 -22.72 -20.37 10.32
C THR A 404 -23.96 -19.52 10.01
N ASN A 405 -23.94 -18.24 10.39
CA ASN A 405 -25.07 -17.33 10.24
C ASN A 405 -24.62 -16.09 9.48
N THR A 406 -25.11 -15.91 8.26
CA THR A 406 -24.88 -14.70 7.50
C THR A 406 -25.58 -13.52 8.18
N PHE A 407 -24.83 -12.45 8.46
CA PHE A 407 -25.42 -11.26 9.05
C PHE A 407 -26.31 -10.52 8.03
N PRO A 408 -27.57 -10.19 8.36
CA PRO A 408 -28.56 -9.80 7.34
C PRO A 408 -28.49 -8.34 6.86
N HIS A 409 -27.68 -7.48 7.49
CA HIS A 409 -27.68 -6.03 7.22
C HIS A 409 -26.28 -5.45 7.20
N HIS A 410 -25.93 -4.62 6.21
CA HIS A 410 -24.64 -3.88 6.20
C HIS A 410 -24.67 -2.57 6.96
N THR A 411 -25.87 -2.01 7.18
CA THR A 411 -26.08 -0.73 7.86
C THR A 411 -27.27 -0.87 8.79
N PHE A 412 -27.07 -0.64 10.08
CA PHE A 412 -28.08 -0.90 11.10
C PHE A 412 -27.87 -0.06 12.35
N LEU A 413 -28.89 0.04 13.19
CA LEU A 413 -28.76 0.56 14.55
C LEU A 413 -28.47 -0.62 15.48
N TRP A 414 -27.24 -0.69 15.96
CA TRP A 414 -26.84 -1.69 16.96
C TRP A 414 -27.31 -1.25 18.34
N GLU A 415 -28.25 -2.00 18.92
CA GLU A 415 -28.73 -1.81 20.29
C GLU A 415 -27.91 -2.64 21.28
N GLY A 416 -27.34 -1.97 22.29
CA GLY A 416 -26.65 -2.61 23.41
C GLY A 416 -27.63 -3.17 24.43
N ILE A 417 -27.10 -3.93 25.40
CA ILE A 417 -27.91 -4.61 26.43
C ILE A 417 -28.72 -3.65 27.32
N ASP A 418 -28.31 -2.38 27.38
CA ASP A 418 -28.98 -1.31 28.13
C ASP A 418 -30.00 -0.50 27.28
N GLY A 419 -30.18 -0.86 26.00
CA GLY A 419 -31.02 -0.13 25.05
C GLY A 419 -30.31 1.02 24.34
N THR A 420 -29.04 1.30 24.63
CA THR A 420 -28.28 2.33 23.91
C THR A 420 -28.06 1.91 22.45
N ARG A 421 -28.28 2.82 21.50
CA ARG A 421 -28.11 2.54 20.06
C ARG A 421 -26.94 3.30 19.45
N ILE A 422 -26.14 2.60 18.64
CA ILE A 422 -25.07 3.14 17.80
C ILE A 422 -25.35 2.84 16.33
N PHE A 423 -25.14 3.83 15.46
CA PHE A 423 -25.25 3.64 14.01
C PHE A 423 -24.02 2.88 13.51
N THR A 424 -24.22 1.67 13.01
CA THR A 424 -23.16 0.75 12.63
C THR A 424 -23.21 0.47 11.14
N HIS A 425 -22.05 0.52 10.50
CA HIS A 425 -21.85 0.10 9.13
C HIS A 425 -20.73 -0.94 9.06
N PHE A 426 -20.88 -1.95 8.22
CA PHE A 426 -19.74 -2.71 7.71
C PHE A 426 -19.77 -2.75 6.19
N PRO A 427 -18.64 -2.47 5.52
CA PRO A 427 -18.55 -2.52 4.07
C PRO A 427 -19.03 -3.88 3.52
N PRO A 428 -19.84 -3.89 2.44
CA PRO A 428 -20.19 -5.11 1.74
C PRO A 428 -18.96 -5.84 1.21
N VAL A 429 -19.00 -7.17 1.19
CA VAL A 429 -17.94 -8.07 0.73
C VAL A 429 -18.44 -8.96 -0.40
#